data_AF-A0A0E0BEF5-F1
#
_entry.id   AF-A0A0E0BEF5-F1
#
_cell.length_a   1.000
_cell.length_b   1.000
_cell.length_c   1.000
_cell.angle_alpha   90.00
_cell.angle_beta   90.00
_cell.angle_gamma   90.00
#
_symmetry.space_group_name_H-M   'P 1'
#
loop_
_entity.id
_entity.type
_entity.pdbx_description
1 polymer ?
#
loop_
_entity_poly.entity_id
_entity_poly.type
_entity_poly.pdbx_seq_one_letter_code
_entity_poly.pdbx_strand_id
1 'polypeptide(L)'
;MWILESPLLRDAGAAVLTGATALAVLRFWEEVGNRALLDQKLCRKLVHITVGLVYFLMWPLFSADDVYAPFLASLVIAFNIIKVTLIGLGIVKDDGVINSMTRNGDRRELLKGPLYYACAITLATVIFWRTSPISIAVICNLCAGDGVADIAGRRFGHVKLPYNPDKSYAGSIAMFLAGFLASILYMCYFHLFGFVEESWSMVITFGVTTLAAAIVESLPISTRLDDNLTVPLASVLLGVLVFYYTGARNLCCMSADSSDISALVQNQMVLDSLPVSDEPREHCASSALQPGTVMRARSHACQMAKQGKEKTKLATLNMGRKKKRRKRLKQSAA
;
A
#
# COMPACT_ATOMS: atom_id res chain seq x y z
N MET A 1 32.86 -0.94 -7.69
CA MET A 1 31.85 -0.84 -8.77
C MET A 1 30.85 0.20 -8.29
N TRP A 2 31.07 1.45 -8.71
CA TRP A 2 30.43 2.67 -8.22
C TRP A 2 29.36 3.14 -9.21
N ILE A 3 28.14 2.60 -9.15
CA ILE A 3 27.02 3.05 -10.00
C ILE A 3 25.73 2.94 -9.16
N LEU A 4 25.02 4.08 -8.96
CA LEU A 4 23.77 4.31 -8.18
C LEU A 4 23.94 4.93 -6.76
N GLU A 5 24.67 6.05 -6.62
CA GLU A 5 24.73 6.82 -5.36
C GLU A 5 23.66 7.93 -5.21
N SER A 6 22.53 7.86 -5.93
CA SER A 6 21.35 8.64 -5.54
C SER A 6 20.09 7.75 -5.49
N PRO A 7 19.43 7.64 -4.33
CA PRO A 7 18.16 6.90 -4.18
C PRO A 7 17.13 7.32 -5.24
N LEU A 8 17.09 8.62 -5.55
CA LEU A 8 16.26 9.21 -6.60
C LEU A 8 16.54 8.64 -8.00
N LEU A 9 17.80 8.43 -8.40
CA LEU A 9 18.10 7.88 -9.72
C LEU A 9 17.67 6.41 -9.81
N ARG A 10 17.83 5.66 -8.72
CA ARG A 10 17.31 4.29 -8.63
C ARG A 10 15.80 4.27 -8.74
N ASP A 11 15.10 5.14 -8.02
CA ASP A 11 13.63 5.22 -8.06
C ASP A 11 13.12 5.67 -9.42
N ALA A 12 13.80 6.62 -10.07
CA ALA A 12 13.49 7.02 -11.44
C ALA A 12 13.69 5.85 -12.42
N GLY A 13 14.80 5.11 -12.32
CA GLY A 13 15.05 3.92 -13.11
C GLY A 13 14.00 2.82 -12.88
N ALA A 14 13.63 2.59 -11.62
CA ALA A 14 12.57 1.64 -11.25
C ALA A 14 11.21 2.07 -11.79
N ALA A 15 10.85 3.36 -11.72
CA ALA A 15 9.62 3.89 -12.29
C ALA A 15 9.57 3.73 -13.81
N VAL A 16 10.68 4.01 -14.53
CA VAL A 16 10.77 3.80 -15.97
C VAL A 16 10.60 2.33 -16.32
N LEU A 17 11.27 1.41 -15.60
CA LEU A 17 11.15 -0.02 -15.84
C LEU A 17 9.73 -0.54 -15.52
N THR A 18 9.13 -0.06 -14.43
CA THR A 18 7.75 -0.38 -14.05
C THR A 18 6.77 0.11 -15.11
N GLY A 19 6.95 1.34 -15.60
CA GLY A 19 6.15 1.91 -16.67
C GLY A 19 6.31 1.15 -17.98
N ALA A 20 7.54 0.82 -18.38
CA ALA A 20 7.80 0.03 -19.59
C ALA A 20 7.15 -1.36 -19.50
N THR A 21 7.22 -2.01 -18.33
CA THR A 21 6.60 -3.33 -18.10
C THR A 21 5.07 -3.24 -18.14
N ALA A 22 4.48 -2.26 -17.45
CA ALA A 22 3.04 -2.05 -17.47
C ALA A 22 2.53 -1.73 -18.89
N LEU A 23 3.26 -0.91 -19.64
CA LEU A 23 2.96 -0.62 -21.05
C LEU A 23 3.09 -1.87 -21.91
N ALA A 24 4.11 -2.70 -21.73
CA ALA A 24 4.25 -3.96 -22.47
C ALA A 24 3.07 -4.90 -22.24
N VAL A 25 2.63 -5.05 -20.98
CA VAL A 25 1.44 -5.85 -20.64
C VAL A 25 0.17 -5.25 -21.25
N LEU A 26 -0.01 -3.93 -21.17
CA LEU A 26 -1.15 -3.26 -21.81
C LEU A 26 -1.14 -3.47 -23.33
N ARG A 27 0.00 -3.24 -23.99
CA ARG A 27 0.17 -3.46 -25.44
C ARG A 27 -0.15 -4.88 -25.86
N PHE A 28 0.28 -5.87 -25.07
CA PHE A 28 -0.06 -7.27 -25.32
C PHE A 28 -1.58 -7.49 -25.34
N TRP A 29 -2.30 -6.96 -24.35
CA TRP A 29 -3.76 -7.10 -24.31
C TRP A 29 -4.51 -6.23 -25.30
N GLU A 30 -4.00 -5.03 -25.62
CA GLU A 30 -4.51 -4.18 -26.71
C GLU A 30 -4.48 -4.96 -28.04
N GLU A 31 -3.39 -5.67 -28.33
CA GLU A 31 -3.24 -6.49 -29.54
C GLU A 31 -4.19 -7.69 -29.54
N VAL A 32 -4.33 -8.38 -28.40
CA VAL A 32 -5.27 -9.50 -28.23
C VAL A 32 -6.72 -9.03 -28.45
N GLY A 33 -7.07 -7.84 -27.92
CA GLY A 33 -8.38 -7.21 -28.09
C GLY A 33 -8.65 -6.77 -29.53
N ASN A 34 -7.65 -6.16 -30.19
CA ASN A 34 -7.76 -5.74 -31.60
C ASN A 34 -7.93 -6.91 -32.56
N ARG A 35 -7.26 -8.03 -32.29
CA ARG A 35 -7.42 -9.26 -33.07
C ARG A 35 -8.72 -10.01 -32.74
N ALA A 36 -9.52 -9.51 -31.81
CA ALA A 36 -10.76 -10.14 -31.33
C ALA A 36 -10.57 -11.61 -30.92
N LEU A 37 -9.39 -11.95 -30.37
CA LEU A 37 -9.07 -13.33 -29.96
C LEU A 37 -9.88 -13.78 -28.74
N LEU A 38 -10.31 -12.82 -27.92
CA LEU A 38 -11.10 -13.03 -26.71
C LEU A 38 -12.30 -12.07 -26.69
N ASP A 39 -13.38 -12.47 -26.03
CA ASP A 39 -14.50 -11.57 -25.73
C ASP A 39 -14.01 -10.34 -24.96
N GLN A 40 -14.50 -9.15 -25.30
CA GLN A 40 -14.08 -7.88 -24.70
C GLN A 40 -14.24 -7.89 -23.17
N LYS A 41 -15.31 -8.52 -22.68
CA LYS A 41 -15.56 -8.63 -21.23
C LYS A 41 -14.53 -9.52 -20.51
N LEU A 42 -14.02 -10.55 -21.19
CA LEU A 42 -12.96 -11.40 -20.67
C LEU A 42 -11.60 -10.68 -20.77
N CYS A 43 -11.30 -10.09 -21.93
CA CYS A 43 -10.07 -9.34 -22.16
C CYS A 43 -9.88 -8.24 -21.10
N ARG A 44 -10.92 -7.42 -20.86
CA ARG A 44 -10.87 -6.39 -19.82
C ARG A 44 -10.55 -6.93 -18.43
N LYS A 45 -11.14 -8.07 -18.04
CA LYS A 45 -10.88 -8.66 -16.72
C LYS A 45 -9.49 -9.27 -16.64
N LEU A 46 -8.93 -9.78 -17.74
CA LEU A 46 -7.53 -10.20 -17.81
C LEU A 46 -6.56 -9.01 -17.71
N VAL A 47 -6.86 -7.89 -18.38
CA VAL A 47 -6.13 -6.62 -18.20
C VAL A 47 -6.17 -6.19 -16.74
N HIS A 48 -7.35 -6.18 -16.13
CA HIS A 48 -7.58 -5.83 -14.72
C HIS A 48 -6.76 -6.67 -13.73
N ILE A 49 -6.68 -7.98 -13.94
CA ILE A 49 -5.87 -8.87 -13.10
C ILE A 49 -4.38 -8.63 -13.36
N THR A 50 -3.96 -8.70 -14.62
CA THR A 50 -2.53 -8.77 -14.95
C THR A 50 -1.81 -7.44 -14.77
N VAL A 51 -2.39 -6.32 -15.18
CA VAL A 51 -1.73 -5.00 -15.09
C VAL A 51 -1.50 -4.61 -13.63
N GLY A 52 -2.52 -4.76 -12.78
CA GLY A 52 -2.41 -4.42 -11.36
C GLY A 52 -1.42 -5.30 -10.61
N LEU A 53 -1.49 -6.62 -10.82
CA LEU A 53 -0.57 -7.56 -10.16
C LEU A 53 0.88 -7.40 -10.66
N VAL A 54 1.09 -7.26 -11.97
CA VAL A 54 2.45 -7.02 -12.51
C VAL A 54 3.02 -5.69 -11.99
N TYR A 55 2.21 -4.62 -11.94
CA TYR A 55 2.63 -3.37 -11.32
C TYR A 55 3.04 -3.57 -9.85
N PHE A 56 2.26 -4.34 -9.09
CA PHE A 56 2.53 -4.62 -7.69
C PHE A 56 3.82 -5.43 -7.47
N LEU A 57 4.14 -6.36 -8.38
CA LEU A 57 5.42 -7.10 -8.39
C LEU A 57 6.65 -6.19 -8.59
N MET A 58 6.50 -5.00 -9.17
CA MET A 58 7.63 -4.11 -9.42
C MET A 58 8.02 -3.26 -8.19
N TRP A 59 7.19 -3.22 -7.14
CA TRP A 59 7.42 -2.38 -5.96
C TRP A 59 8.75 -2.63 -5.22
N PRO A 60 9.31 -3.85 -5.16
CA PRO A 60 10.63 -4.08 -4.56
C PRO A 60 11.81 -3.44 -5.29
N LEU A 61 11.64 -3.04 -6.56
CA LEU A 61 12.73 -2.42 -7.34
C LEU A 61 13.12 -1.03 -6.81
N PHE A 62 12.13 -0.32 -6.26
CA PHE A 62 12.31 1.00 -5.67
C PHE A 62 13.28 0.95 -4.48
N SER A 63 14.01 2.05 -4.30
CA SER A 63 15.01 2.27 -3.26
C SER A 63 14.40 2.12 -1.86
N ALA A 64 15.23 1.85 -0.85
CA ALA A 64 14.78 1.72 0.53
C ALA A 64 14.42 3.07 1.17
N ASP A 65 14.87 4.18 0.58
CA ASP A 65 14.52 5.53 1.02
C ASP A 65 13.11 5.86 0.48
N ASP A 66 12.09 5.35 1.17
CA ASP A 66 10.66 5.40 0.79
C ASP A 66 10.04 6.82 0.73
N VAL A 67 10.84 7.88 0.75
CA VAL A 67 10.37 9.28 0.73
C VAL A 67 9.75 9.65 -0.63
N TYR A 68 10.40 9.27 -1.74
CA TYR A 68 9.98 9.64 -3.10
C TYR A 68 9.43 8.46 -3.91
N ALA A 69 9.77 7.24 -3.49
CA ALA A 69 9.36 6.01 -4.16
C ALA A 69 7.84 5.86 -4.40
N PRO A 70 6.93 6.10 -3.41
CA PRO A 70 5.48 6.00 -3.64
C PRO A 70 4.94 7.01 -4.65
N PHE A 71 5.51 8.22 -4.68
CA PHE A 71 5.13 9.27 -5.62
C PHE A 71 5.61 8.97 -7.04
N LEU A 72 6.83 8.42 -7.19
CA LEU A 72 7.38 8.04 -8.49
C LEU A 72 6.67 6.81 -9.07
N ALA A 73 6.30 5.83 -8.23
CA ALA A 73 5.51 4.69 -8.66
C ALA A 73 4.10 5.09 -9.08
N SER A 74 3.41 5.94 -8.30
CA SER A 74 2.09 6.44 -8.65
C SER A 74 2.08 7.29 -9.92
N LEU A 75 3.20 7.95 -10.26
CA LEU A 75 3.34 8.67 -11.54
C LEU A 75 3.11 7.76 -12.76
N VAL A 76 3.56 6.50 -12.69
CA VAL A 76 3.35 5.51 -13.75
C VAL A 76 1.85 5.28 -13.98
N ILE A 77 1.07 5.15 -12.92
CA ILE A 77 -0.38 4.99 -13.01
C ILE A 77 -1.05 6.30 -13.43
N ALA A 78 -0.55 7.45 -12.94
CA ALA A 78 -1.08 8.76 -13.30
C ALA A 78 -1.00 9.01 -14.82
N PHE A 79 0.10 8.61 -15.47
CA PHE A 79 0.18 8.66 -16.94
C PHE A 79 -0.89 7.78 -17.60
N ASN A 80 -1.17 6.59 -17.06
CA ASN A 80 -2.23 5.73 -17.57
C ASN A 80 -3.63 6.35 -17.35
N ILE A 81 -3.88 6.97 -16.21
CA ILE A 81 -5.11 7.74 -15.93
C ILE A 81 -5.31 8.83 -16.98
N ILE A 82 -4.26 9.61 -17.26
CA ILE A 82 -4.30 10.65 -18.30
C ILE A 82 -4.62 10.02 -19.67
N LYS A 83 -3.90 8.96 -20.07
CA LYS A 83 -4.12 8.25 -21.35
C LYS A 83 -5.58 7.80 -21.48
N VAL A 84 -6.09 7.05 -20.50
CA VAL A 84 -7.45 6.50 -20.49
C VAL A 84 -8.51 7.61 -20.47
N THR A 85 -8.27 8.70 -19.75
CA THR A 85 -9.18 9.85 -19.70
C THR A 85 -9.25 10.58 -21.04
N LEU A 86 -8.10 10.83 -21.69
CA LEU A 86 -8.06 11.47 -23.01
C LEU A 86 -8.79 10.64 -24.07
N ILE A 87 -8.65 9.31 -24.02
CA ILE A 87 -9.36 8.39 -24.93
C ILE A 87 -10.86 8.37 -24.61
N GLY A 88 -11.23 8.29 -23.33
CA GLY A 88 -12.62 8.27 -22.90
C GLY A 88 -13.39 9.56 -23.22
N LEU A 89 -12.71 10.71 -23.15
CA LEU A 89 -13.24 12.01 -23.60
C LEU A 89 -13.28 12.15 -25.13
N GLY A 90 -12.59 11.27 -25.85
CA GLY A 90 -12.55 11.26 -27.32
C GLY A 90 -11.56 12.25 -27.94
N ILE A 91 -10.63 12.79 -27.13
CA ILE A 91 -9.56 13.69 -27.59
C ILE A 91 -8.52 12.89 -28.38
N VAL A 92 -8.21 11.68 -27.91
CA VAL A 92 -7.29 10.74 -28.57
C VAL A 92 -8.09 9.50 -29.00
N LYS A 93 -7.79 8.96 -30.18
CA LYS A 93 -8.37 7.70 -30.66
C LYS A 93 -7.35 6.59 -30.52
N ASP A 94 -7.70 5.56 -29.76
CA ASP A 94 -6.91 4.34 -29.60
C ASP A 94 -7.88 3.16 -29.46
N ASP A 95 -8.15 2.50 -30.58
CA ASP A 95 -9.13 1.41 -30.65
C ASP A 95 -8.64 0.18 -29.88
N GLY A 96 -7.32 0.00 -29.72
CA GLY A 96 -6.73 -1.08 -28.91
C GLY A 96 -7.10 -0.97 -27.44
N VAL A 97 -7.00 0.25 -26.89
CA VAL A 97 -7.41 0.52 -25.51
C VAL A 97 -8.92 0.32 -25.34
N ILE A 98 -9.73 0.79 -26.29
CA ILE A 98 -11.19 0.64 -26.22
C ILE A 98 -11.56 -0.85 -26.26
N ASN A 99 -11.00 -1.62 -27.20
CA ASN A 99 -11.29 -3.04 -27.37
C ASN A 99 -10.85 -3.90 -26.19
N SER A 100 -9.73 -3.56 -25.56
CA SER A 100 -9.20 -4.32 -24.43
C SER A 100 -9.81 -3.93 -23.07
N MET A 101 -10.33 -2.71 -22.92
CA MET A 101 -10.73 -2.18 -21.59
C MET A 101 -12.23 -1.86 -21.43
N THR A 102 -13.07 -2.06 -22.44
CA THR A 102 -14.53 -1.76 -22.39
C THR A 102 -15.40 -3.04 -22.49
N ARG A 103 -16.67 -2.98 -22.07
CA ARG A 103 -17.65 -4.10 -22.26
C ARG A 103 -18.17 -4.15 -23.69
N ASN A 104 -18.50 -2.98 -24.26
CA ASN A 104 -19.29 -2.88 -25.48
C ASN A 104 -18.62 -2.00 -26.56
N GLY A 105 -17.34 -1.66 -26.40
CA GLY A 105 -16.64 -0.74 -27.30
C GLY A 105 -16.97 0.74 -27.11
N ASP A 106 -17.78 1.12 -26.11
CA ASP A 106 -18.03 2.53 -25.81
C ASP A 106 -16.85 3.13 -25.04
N ARG A 107 -16.16 4.09 -25.67
CA ARG A 107 -15.05 4.85 -25.07
C ARG A 107 -15.42 5.47 -23.71
N ARG A 108 -16.68 5.85 -23.48
CA ARG A 108 -17.10 6.45 -22.20
C ARG A 108 -17.04 5.48 -21.03
N GLU A 109 -17.06 4.17 -21.28
CA GLU A 109 -16.88 3.16 -20.22
C GLU A 109 -15.49 3.25 -19.58
N LEU A 110 -14.48 3.75 -20.31
CA LEU A 110 -13.14 3.98 -19.79
C LEU A 110 -13.12 4.97 -18.62
N LEU A 111 -14.04 5.93 -18.60
CA LEU A 111 -14.17 6.94 -17.55
C LEU A 111 -14.87 6.43 -16.28
N LYS A 112 -15.32 5.17 -16.27
CA LYS A 112 -15.99 4.53 -15.12
C LYS A 112 -15.06 3.50 -14.50
N GLY A 113 -15.33 2.20 -14.70
CA GLY A 113 -14.62 1.10 -14.07
C GLY A 113 -13.09 1.19 -14.18
N PRO A 114 -12.50 1.35 -15.38
CA PRO A 114 -11.04 1.47 -15.53
C PRO A 114 -10.43 2.68 -14.80
N LEU A 115 -11.12 3.83 -14.82
CA LEU A 115 -10.66 5.03 -14.12
C LEU A 115 -10.73 4.85 -12.59
N TYR A 116 -11.84 4.33 -12.06
CA TYR A 116 -11.98 4.05 -10.63
C TYR A 116 -10.94 3.05 -10.14
N TYR A 117 -10.68 2.01 -10.93
CA TYR A 117 -9.62 1.04 -10.67
C TYR A 117 -8.24 1.70 -10.59
N ALA A 118 -7.87 2.50 -11.60
CA ALA A 118 -6.57 3.16 -11.63
C ALA A 118 -6.41 4.15 -10.46
N CYS A 119 -7.46 4.89 -10.10
CA CYS A 119 -7.49 5.75 -8.92
C CYS A 119 -7.31 4.95 -7.62
N ALA A 120 -8.01 3.82 -7.46
CA ALA A 120 -7.92 2.97 -6.27
C ALA A 120 -6.49 2.43 -6.07
N ILE A 121 -5.84 1.93 -7.13
CA ILE A 121 -4.44 1.48 -7.04
C ILE A 121 -3.51 2.65 -6.75
N THR A 122 -3.72 3.82 -7.37
CA THR A 122 -2.91 5.02 -7.12
C THR A 122 -2.98 5.43 -5.66
N LEU A 123 -4.19 5.51 -5.08
CA LEU A 123 -4.39 5.86 -3.68
C LEU A 123 -3.78 4.80 -2.75
N ALA A 124 -3.96 3.52 -3.05
CA ALA A 124 -3.34 2.44 -2.28
C ALA A 124 -1.80 2.51 -2.33
N THR A 125 -1.24 2.87 -3.48
CA THR A 125 0.20 3.08 -3.68
C THR A 125 0.71 4.20 -2.78
N VAL A 126 0.05 5.37 -2.79
CA VAL A 126 0.54 6.57 -2.07
C VAL A 126 0.31 6.48 -0.56
N ILE A 127 -0.82 5.92 -0.12
CA ILE A 127 -1.24 5.96 1.29
C ILE A 127 -0.69 4.77 2.09
N PHE A 128 -0.66 3.58 1.51
CA PHE A 128 -0.27 2.35 2.21
C PHE A 128 1.14 1.87 1.83
N TRP A 129 1.53 1.98 0.55
CA TRP A 129 2.84 1.57 0.02
C TRP A 129 3.24 0.15 0.44
N ARG A 130 4.43 -0.28 0.00
CA ARG A 130 4.88 -1.68 0.12
C ARG A 130 5.15 -2.15 1.55
N THR A 131 5.24 -1.23 2.51
CA THR A 131 5.51 -1.54 3.92
C THR A 131 4.23 -1.78 4.73
N SER A 132 3.06 -1.35 4.22
CA SER A 132 1.78 -1.60 4.88
C SER A 132 1.12 -2.88 4.34
N PRO A 133 0.71 -3.82 5.21
CA PRO A 133 -0.04 -5.00 4.78
C PRO A 133 -1.44 -4.65 4.26
N ILE A 134 -1.96 -3.44 4.54
CA ILE A 134 -3.24 -2.98 4.00
C ILE A 134 -3.15 -2.83 2.48
N SER A 135 -2.00 -2.39 1.94
CA SER A 135 -1.80 -2.29 0.48
C SER A 135 -1.99 -3.65 -0.21
N ILE A 136 -1.47 -4.71 0.42
CA ILE A 136 -1.59 -6.09 -0.06
C ILE A 136 -3.05 -6.50 -0.11
N ALA A 137 -3.78 -6.34 1.00
CA ALA A 137 -5.20 -6.71 1.06
C ALA A 137 -6.01 -5.98 -0.01
N VAL A 138 -5.82 -4.66 -0.14
CA VAL A 138 -6.58 -3.81 -1.06
C VAL A 138 -6.30 -4.16 -2.51
N ILE A 139 -5.03 -4.23 -2.90
CA ILE A 139 -4.63 -4.47 -4.30
C ILE A 139 -4.95 -5.92 -4.70
N CYS A 140 -4.75 -6.90 -3.82
CA CYS A 140 -5.07 -8.29 -4.12
C CYS A 140 -6.57 -8.53 -4.23
N ASN A 141 -7.38 -7.95 -3.34
CA ASN A 141 -8.85 -8.06 -3.43
C ASN A 141 -9.38 -7.38 -4.70
N LEU A 142 -8.87 -6.20 -5.03
CA LEU A 142 -9.26 -5.50 -6.25
C LEU A 142 -8.82 -6.25 -7.50
N CYS A 143 -7.53 -6.60 -7.63
CA CYS A 143 -7.01 -7.14 -8.88
C CYS A 143 -7.32 -8.62 -9.05
N ALA A 144 -6.95 -9.45 -8.06
CA ALA A 144 -7.12 -10.89 -8.13
C ALA A 144 -8.55 -11.31 -7.75
N GLY A 145 -9.06 -10.80 -6.62
CA GLY A 145 -10.43 -11.09 -6.17
C GLY A 145 -11.46 -10.71 -7.23
N ASP A 146 -11.69 -9.42 -7.47
CA ASP A 146 -12.78 -8.95 -8.34
C ASP A 146 -12.58 -9.39 -9.80
N GLY A 147 -11.32 -9.47 -10.24
CA GLY A 147 -10.97 -9.98 -11.55
C GLY A 147 -11.42 -11.44 -11.75
N VAL A 148 -11.03 -12.33 -10.84
CA VAL A 148 -11.35 -13.76 -10.94
C VAL A 148 -12.81 -14.05 -10.61
N ALA A 149 -13.42 -13.30 -9.69
CA ALA A 149 -14.83 -13.41 -9.33
C ALA A 149 -15.75 -13.25 -10.54
N ASP A 150 -15.50 -12.26 -11.38
CA ASP A 150 -16.28 -12.01 -12.60
C ASP A 150 -16.08 -13.13 -13.64
N ILE A 151 -14.84 -13.62 -13.83
CA ILE A 151 -14.53 -14.71 -14.76
C ILE A 151 -15.21 -16.01 -14.30
N ALA A 152 -15.03 -16.40 -13.04
CA ALA A 152 -15.60 -17.60 -12.46
C ALA A 152 -17.12 -17.51 -12.35
N GLY A 153 -17.67 -16.35 -11.99
CA GLY A 153 -19.10 -16.10 -11.90
C GLY A 153 -19.80 -16.21 -13.26
N ARG A 154 -19.15 -15.77 -14.35
CA ARG A 154 -19.68 -15.99 -15.71
C ARG A 154 -19.59 -17.45 -16.16
N ARG A 155 -18.51 -18.15 -15.79
CA ARG A 155 -18.25 -19.52 -16.28
C ARG A 155 -18.99 -20.61 -15.51
N PHE A 156 -19.11 -20.44 -14.18
CA PHE A 156 -19.61 -21.45 -13.25
C PHE A 156 -20.77 -20.96 -12.38
N GLY A 157 -21.15 -19.68 -12.47
CA GLY A 157 -22.18 -19.05 -11.63
C GLY A 157 -23.61 -19.36 -12.01
N HIS A 158 -23.94 -20.65 -12.14
CA HIS A 158 -25.30 -21.13 -12.41
C HIS A 158 -26.25 -20.87 -11.23
N VAL A 159 -25.75 -20.96 -9.99
CA VAL A 159 -26.52 -20.66 -8.77
C VAL A 159 -26.30 -19.20 -8.38
N LYS A 160 -27.36 -18.39 -8.51
CA LYS A 160 -27.37 -16.97 -8.17
C LYS A 160 -27.61 -16.74 -6.69
N LEU A 161 -27.20 -15.56 -6.20
CA LEU A 161 -27.47 -15.17 -4.82
C LEU A 161 -28.93 -14.75 -4.66
N PRO A 162 -29.60 -15.12 -3.55
CA PRO A 162 -31.03 -14.86 -3.37
C PRO A 162 -31.36 -13.36 -3.29
N TYR A 163 -30.41 -12.53 -2.84
CA TYR A 163 -30.56 -11.09 -2.71
C TYR A 163 -29.93 -10.28 -3.87
N ASN A 164 -29.21 -10.94 -4.77
CA ASN A 164 -28.58 -10.29 -5.92
C ASN A 164 -28.49 -11.27 -7.12
N PRO A 165 -29.41 -11.17 -8.09
CA PRO A 165 -29.46 -12.11 -9.21
C PRO A 165 -28.31 -11.94 -10.22
N ASP A 166 -27.64 -10.79 -10.22
CA ASP A 166 -26.50 -10.53 -11.10
C ASP A 166 -25.23 -11.25 -10.63
N LYS A 167 -25.14 -11.54 -9.33
CA LYS A 167 -24.00 -12.18 -8.67
C LYS A 167 -24.30 -13.64 -8.35
N SER A 168 -23.25 -14.44 -8.17
CA SER A 168 -23.36 -15.90 -8.01
C SER A 168 -22.50 -16.40 -6.86
N TYR A 169 -22.91 -17.51 -6.25
CA TYR A 169 -22.11 -18.17 -5.21
C TYR A 169 -20.70 -18.53 -5.71
N ALA A 170 -20.60 -19.03 -6.96
CA ALA A 170 -19.30 -19.34 -7.56
C ALA A 170 -18.40 -18.11 -7.68
N GLY A 171 -18.96 -16.95 -8.07
CA GLY A 171 -18.25 -15.68 -8.15
C GLY A 171 -17.74 -15.21 -6.78
N SER A 172 -18.59 -15.20 -5.75
CA SER A 172 -18.19 -14.75 -4.42
C SER A 172 -17.21 -15.70 -3.71
N ILE A 173 -17.30 -17.02 -3.96
CA ILE A 173 -16.29 -17.98 -3.49
C ILE A 173 -14.96 -17.73 -4.21
N ALA A 174 -14.98 -17.49 -5.53
CA ALA A 174 -13.79 -17.17 -6.30
C ALA A 174 -13.15 -15.84 -5.87
N MET A 175 -13.96 -14.82 -5.56
CA MET A 175 -13.53 -13.54 -4.99
C MET A 175 -12.69 -13.76 -3.72
N PHE A 176 -13.25 -14.52 -2.76
CA PHE A 176 -12.60 -14.81 -1.50
C PHE A 176 -11.30 -15.61 -1.71
N LEU A 177 -11.36 -16.73 -2.44
CA LEU A 177 -10.20 -17.61 -2.62
C LEU A 177 -9.07 -16.92 -3.39
N ALA A 178 -9.38 -16.22 -4.49
CA ALA A 178 -8.38 -15.54 -5.30
C ALA A 178 -7.74 -14.37 -4.55
N GLY A 179 -8.55 -13.53 -3.89
CA GLY A 179 -8.04 -12.41 -3.09
C GLY A 179 -7.19 -12.88 -1.91
N PHE A 180 -7.65 -13.92 -1.19
CA PHE A 180 -6.95 -14.47 -0.03
C PHE A 180 -5.63 -15.14 -0.41
N LEU A 181 -5.64 -16.01 -1.43
CA LEU A 181 -4.44 -16.68 -1.89
C LEU A 181 -3.43 -15.68 -2.45
N ALA A 182 -3.89 -14.70 -3.24
CA ALA A 182 -3.02 -13.62 -3.72
C ALA A 182 -2.41 -12.84 -2.55
N SER A 183 -3.19 -12.49 -1.53
CA SER A 183 -2.70 -11.76 -0.36
C SER A 183 -1.60 -12.53 0.38
N ILE A 184 -1.76 -13.84 0.57
CA ILE A 184 -0.72 -14.70 1.17
C ILE A 184 0.53 -14.75 0.29
N LEU A 185 0.38 -14.93 -1.03
CA LEU A 185 1.52 -14.98 -1.94
C LEU A 185 2.30 -13.67 -1.95
N TYR A 186 1.62 -12.52 -1.95
CA TYR A 186 2.26 -11.21 -1.88
C TYR A 186 2.87 -10.91 -0.52
N MET A 187 2.27 -11.40 0.56
CA MET A 187 2.89 -11.35 1.90
C MET A 187 4.23 -12.07 1.89
N CYS A 188 4.28 -13.32 1.41
CA CYS A 188 5.52 -14.07 1.30
C CYS A 188 6.52 -13.38 0.36
N TYR A 189 6.04 -12.86 -0.77
CA TYR A 189 6.87 -12.13 -1.72
C TYR A 189 7.53 -10.89 -1.08
N PHE A 190 6.78 -10.04 -0.38
CA PHE A 190 7.33 -8.87 0.29
C PHE A 190 8.16 -9.20 1.53
N HIS A 191 7.89 -10.34 2.17
CA HIS A 191 8.73 -10.86 3.24
C HIS A 191 10.14 -11.22 2.76
N LEU A 192 10.28 -11.78 1.55
CA LEU A 192 11.60 -12.08 0.97
C LEU A 192 12.49 -10.84 0.84
N PHE A 193 11.89 -9.66 0.65
CA PHE A 193 12.62 -8.39 0.58
C PHE A 193 12.69 -7.65 1.93
N GLY A 194 12.08 -8.21 2.99
CA GLY A 194 12.09 -7.64 4.33
C GLY A 194 11.16 -6.44 4.54
N PHE A 195 10.16 -6.22 3.66
CA PHE A 195 9.22 -5.11 3.82
C PHE A 195 8.10 -5.40 4.82
N VAL A 196 7.72 -6.68 4.93
CA VAL A 196 6.61 -7.14 5.78
C VAL A 196 7.05 -8.38 6.57
N GLU A 197 6.67 -8.45 7.85
CA GLU A 197 6.90 -9.64 8.68
C GLU A 197 5.74 -10.63 8.55
N GLU A 198 6.05 -11.88 8.21
CA GLU A 198 5.06 -12.95 8.17
C GLU A 198 4.52 -13.24 9.57
N SER A 199 3.19 -13.24 9.71
CA SER A 199 2.52 -13.55 10.96
C SER A 199 1.16 -14.19 10.72
N TRP A 200 0.76 -15.09 11.63
CA TRP A 200 -0.56 -15.71 11.57
C TRP A 200 -1.69 -14.70 11.76
N SER A 201 -1.46 -13.62 12.53
CA SER A 201 -2.41 -12.51 12.67
C SER A 201 -2.66 -11.81 11.33
N MET A 202 -1.63 -11.64 10.51
CA MET A 202 -1.77 -11.06 9.18
C MET A 202 -2.56 -11.96 8.23
N VAL A 203 -2.30 -13.28 8.25
CA VAL A 203 -3.08 -14.25 7.48
C VAL A 203 -4.55 -14.22 7.88
N ILE A 204 -4.87 -14.22 9.17
CA ILE A 204 -6.26 -14.10 9.65
C ILE A 204 -6.88 -12.78 9.18
N THR A 205 -6.12 -11.69 9.25
CA THR A 205 -6.59 -10.36 8.80
C THR A 205 -6.88 -10.34 7.31
N PHE A 206 -6.05 -10.97 6.47
CA PHE A 206 -6.35 -11.15 5.06
C PHE A 206 -7.62 -11.97 4.85
N GLY A 207 -7.84 -13.03 5.63
CA GLY A 207 -9.07 -13.82 5.58
C GLY A 207 -10.31 -12.97 5.90
N VAL A 208 -10.27 -12.17 6.97
CA VAL A 208 -11.41 -11.32 7.36
C VAL A 208 -11.66 -10.21 6.33
N THR A 209 -10.61 -9.55 5.86
CA THR A 209 -10.73 -8.44 4.89
C THR A 209 -11.20 -8.92 3.51
N THR A 210 -10.70 -10.06 3.02
CA THR A 210 -11.15 -10.69 1.77
C THR A 210 -12.60 -11.18 1.88
N LEU A 211 -13.01 -11.73 3.02
CA LEU A 211 -14.39 -12.14 3.26
C LEU A 211 -15.33 -10.93 3.24
N ALA A 212 -14.95 -9.84 3.91
CA ALA A 212 -15.73 -8.60 3.89
C ALA A 212 -15.81 -8.01 2.47
N ALA A 213 -14.71 -8.03 1.71
CA ALA A 213 -14.71 -7.61 0.32
C ALA A 213 -15.65 -8.48 -0.55
N ALA A 214 -15.67 -9.80 -0.34
CA ALA A 214 -16.57 -10.71 -1.04
C ALA A 214 -18.06 -10.48 -0.68
N ILE A 215 -18.35 -10.14 0.57
CA ILE A 215 -19.71 -9.75 0.98
C ILE A 215 -20.09 -8.43 0.31
N VAL A 216 -19.22 -7.43 0.29
CA VAL A 216 -19.52 -6.14 -0.33
C VAL A 216 -19.72 -6.27 -1.85
N GLU A 217 -18.91 -7.09 -2.50
CA GLU A 217 -19.06 -7.44 -3.93
C GLU A 217 -20.38 -8.15 -4.22
N SER A 218 -20.87 -8.96 -3.28
CA SER A 218 -22.12 -9.71 -3.44
C SER A 218 -23.37 -8.83 -3.31
N LEU A 219 -23.28 -7.68 -2.63
CA LEU A 219 -24.41 -6.79 -2.39
C LEU A 219 -24.95 -6.14 -3.68
N PRO A 220 -26.26 -5.88 -3.78
CA PRO A 220 -26.87 -5.23 -4.95
C PRO A 220 -26.43 -3.77 -5.13
N ILE A 221 -25.70 -3.18 -4.17
CA ILE A 221 -25.13 -1.82 -4.23
C ILE A 221 -24.11 -1.71 -5.39
N SER A 222 -23.45 -2.82 -5.74
CA SER A 222 -22.55 -2.98 -6.89
C SER A 222 -23.15 -2.48 -8.23
N THR A 223 -24.48 -2.55 -8.36
CA THR A 223 -25.18 -2.09 -9.58
C THR A 223 -25.23 -0.56 -9.71
N ARG A 224 -25.11 0.17 -8.60
CA ARG A 224 -25.13 1.64 -8.55
C ARG A 224 -23.74 2.24 -8.35
N LEU A 225 -22.89 1.56 -7.58
CA LEU A 225 -21.50 1.94 -7.33
C LEU A 225 -20.59 0.84 -7.86
N ASP A 226 -19.67 1.20 -8.74
CA ASP A 226 -18.76 0.25 -9.40
C ASP A 226 -17.95 -0.56 -8.38
N ASP A 227 -17.82 -1.87 -8.61
CA ASP A 227 -17.06 -2.78 -7.75
C ASP A 227 -15.61 -2.34 -7.55
N ASN A 228 -15.05 -1.66 -8.56
CA ASN A 228 -13.71 -1.11 -8.51
C ASN A 228 -13.54 0.04 -7.49
N LEU A 229 -14.63 0.53 -6.91
CA LEU A 229 -14.63 1.52 -5.82
C LEU A 229 -15.02 0.88 -4.48
N THR A 230 -16.06 0.03 -4.46
CA THR A 230 -16.61 -0.54 -3.22
C THR A 230 -15.67 -1.58 -2.59
N VAL A 231 -15.05 -2.45 -3.41
CA VAL A 231 -14.14 -3.50 -2.95
C VAL A 231 -12.87 -2.93 -2.30
N PRO A 232 -12.15 -1.95 -2.91
CA PRO A 232 -11.01 -1.32 -2.26
C PRO A 232 -11.39 -0.60 -0.98
N LEU A 233 -12.51 0.13 -0.98
CA LEU A 233 -12.96 0.86 0.21
C LEU A 233 -13.25 -0.09 1.38
N ALA A 234 -13.97 -1.19 1.12
CA ALA A 234 -14.23 -2.21 2.14
C ALA A 234 -12.94 -2.81 2.69
N SER A 235 -11.99 -3.11 1.79
CA SER A 235 -10.68 -3.67 2.16
C SER A 235 -9.85 -2.69 2.99
N VAL A 236 -9.89 -1.39 2.67
CA VAL A 236 -9.23 -0.34 3.46
C VAL A 236 -9.86 -0.22 4.84
N LEU A 237 -11.18 -0.05 4.92
CA LEU A 237 -11.87 0.19 6.19
C LEU A 237 -11.67 -0.96 7.17
N LEU A 238 -11.87 -2.20 6.71
CA LEU A 238 -11.64 -3.38 7.54
C LEU A 238 -10.15 -3.64 7.77
N GLY A 239 -9.31 -3.39 6.77
CA GLY A 239 -7.85 -3.51 6.91
C GLY A 239 -7.34 -2.61 8.03
N VAL A 240 -7.64 -1.32 7.98
CA VAL A 240 -7.26 -0.35 9.02
C VAL A 240 -7.80 -0.79 10.38
N LEU A 241 -9.08 -1.14 10.47
CA LEU A 241 -9.71 -1.54 11.73
C LEU A 241 -9.02 -2.76 12.35
N VAL A 242 -8.89 -3.84 11.58
CA VAL A 242 -8.35 -5.12 12.09
C VAL A 242 -6.84 -5.05 12.31
N PHE A 243 -6.07 -4.40 11.42
CA PHE A 243 -4.64 -4.20 11.62
C PHE A 243 -4.33 -3.28 12.80
N TYR A 244 -5.19 -2.30 13.08
CA TYR A 244 -5.10 -1.47 14.28
C TYR A 244 -5.29 -2.30 15.56
N TYR A 245 -6.33 -3.15 15.63
CA TYR A 245 -6.58 -3.98 16.81
C TYR A 245 -5.57 -5.12 17.00
N THR A 246 -5.02 -5.66 15.91
CA THR A 246 -3.99 -6.72 15.97
C THR A 246 -2.59 -6.17 16.27
N GLY A 247 -2.44 -4.85 16.42
CA GLY A 247 -1.19 -4.20 16.81
C GLY A 247 -0.12 -4.15 15.71
N ALA A 248 -0.53 -4.22 14.44
CA ALA A 248 0.40 -4.07 13.33
C ALA A 248 1.05 -2.68 13.37
N ARG A 249 2.38 -2.62 13.25
CA ARG A 249 3.13 -1.38 13.12
C ARG A 249 3.22 -1.07 11.62
N ASN A 250 3.04 0.21 11.24
CA ASN A 250 3.04 0.72 9.85
C ASN A 250 1.72 0.56 9.07
N LEU A 251 0.65 1.19 9.58
CA LEU A 251 -0.63 1.19 8.86
C LEU A 251 -0.59 2.05 7.60
N CYS A 252 0.04 3.23 7.62
CA CYS A 252 0.12 4.13 6.47
C CYS A 252 1.56 4.63 6.27
N CYS A 253 1.94 4.96 5.05
CA CYS A 253 3.23 5.61 4.76
C CYS A 253 3.30 7.01 5.36
N MET A 254 2.14 7.63 5.57
CA MET A 254 2.00 8.98 6.11
C MET A 254 2.02 9.03 7.65
N SER A 255 2.39 7.95 8.32
CA SER A 255 2.62 8.00 9.77
C SER A 255 3.90 8.79 10.05
N ALA A 256 3.73 10.10 10.21
CA ALA A 256 4.60 10.87 11.09
C ALA A 256 4.67 10.15 12.43
N ASP A 257 5.89 9.97 12.92
CA ASP A 257 6.23 9.23 14.13
C ASP A 257 5.18 9.39 15.24
N SER A 258 4.62 8.27 15.70
CA SER A 258 3.68 8.23 16.84
C SER A 258 4.33 8.68 18.15
N SER A 259 5.62 9.04 18.16
CA SER A 259 6.32 9.60 19.31
C SER A 259 5.93 11.05 19.60
N ASP A 260 5.44 11.81 18.61
CA ASP A 260 5.09 13.23 18.85
C ASP A 260 3.73 13.39 19.55
N ILE A 261 2.77 12.50 19.26
CA ILE A 261 1.44 12.55 19.91
C ILE A 261 1.54 12.09 21.38
N SER A 262 2.35 11.06 21.67
CA SER A 262 2.54 10.61 23.06
C SER A 262 3.28 11.65 23.91
N ALA A 263 4.21 12.40 23.33
CA ALA A 263 4.92 13.49 24.03
C ALA A 263 4.00 14.69 24.31
N LEU A 264 3.06 15.01 23.41
CA LEU A 264 2.06 16.05 23.61
C LEU A 264 1.04 15.67 24.70
N VAL A 265 0.57 14.42 24.72
CA VAL A 265 -0.39 13.94 25.74
C VAL A 265 0.27 13.84 27.12
N GLN A 266 1.54 13.43 27.21
CA GLN A 266 2.26 13.37 28.49
C GLN A 266 2.52 14.77 29.07
N ASN A 267 2.84 15.76 28.23
CA ASN A 267 3.05 17.14 28.68
C ASN A 267 1.74 17.83 29.10
N GLN A 268 0.61 17.49 28.45
CA GLN A 268 -0.71 18.01 28.84
C GLN A 268 -1.14 17.46 30.21
N MET A 269 -0.89 16.17 30.50
CA MET A 269 -1.21 15.55 31.80
C MET A 269 -0.35 16.08 32.96
N VAL A 270 0.88 16.52 32.71
CA VAL A 270 1.74 17.09 33.76
C VAL A 270 1.32 18.53 34.12
N LEU A 271 0.77 19.29 33.16
CA LEU A 271 0.30 20.67 33.39
C LEU A 271 -1.00 20.76 34.21
N ASP A 272 -1.87 19.75 34.15
CA ASP A 272 -3.12 19.70 34.93
C ASP A 272 -2.95 19.21 36.39
N SER A 273 -1.72 18.86 36.80
CA SER A 273 -1.44 18.29 38.13
C SER A 273 -0.80 19.26 39.13
N LEU A 274 -0.71 20.56 38.81
CA LEU A 274 -0.23 21.57 39.76
C LEU A 274 -1.38 22.08 40.64
N PRO A 275 -1.24 22.08 41.98
CA PRO A 275 -2.30 22.53 42.86
C PRO A 275 -2.48 24.06 42.77
N VAL A 276 -3.75 24.47 42.67
CA VAL A 276 -4.19 25.85 42.83
C VAL A 276 -4.00 26.22 44.31
N SER A 277 -3.18 27.22 44.59
CA SER A 277 -3.08 27.87 45.90
C SER A 277 -3.39 29.35 45.76
N ASP A 278 -4.27 29.83 46.65
CA ASP A 278 -4.92 31.13 46.70
C ASP A 278 -3.99 32.37 46.70
N GLU A 279 -4.56 33.45 46.16
CA GLU A 279 -4.12 34.85 46.05
C GLU A 279 -3.78 35.54 47.41
N PRO A 280 -3.11 36.72 47.48
CA PRO A 280 -3.56 37.95 46.79
C PRO A 280 -2.51 38.97 46.27
N ARG A 281 -2.95 39.68 45.21
CA ARG A 281 -2.60 41.01 44.69
C ARG A 281 -1.53 41.86 45.41
N GLU A 282 -0.56 42.36 44.63
CA GLU A 282 -0.24 43.80 44.53
C GLU A 282 0.59 44.16 43.28
N HIS A 283 0.50 45.42 42.85
CA HIS A 283 0.99 46.02 41.61
C HIS A 283 2.52 46.00 41.37
N CYS A 284 2.94 45.94 40.09
CA CYS A 284 3.63 47.02 39.35
C CYS A 284 4.72 46.50 38.36
N ALA A 285 4.62 46.99 37.12
CA ALA A 285 5.64 47.25 36.09
C ALA A 285 6.96 46.44 35.99
N SER A 286 7.22 45.94 34.76
CA SER A 286 8.41 46.25 33.93
C SER A 286 9.03 45.03 33.24
N SER A 287 9.40 45.29 31.99
CA SER A 287 10.15 44.48 31.04
C SER A 287 11.44 43.84 31.59
N ALA A 288 11.62 42.52 31.35
CA ALA A 288 12.95 41.93 31.17
C ALA A 288 12.85 40.55 30.49
N LEU A 289 13.50 40.46 29.34
CA LEU A 289 13.80 39.25 28.58
C LEU A 289 14.69 38.32 29.43
N GLN A 290 14.33 37.03 29.65
CA GLN A 290 15.23 36.04 30.28
C GLN A 290 15.64 34.90 29.32
N PRO A 291 16.95 34.61 29.18
CA PRO A 291 17.49 33.54 28.35
C PRO A 291 17.63 32.23 29.15
N GLY A 292 16.54 31.48 29.34
CA GLY A 292 16.56 30.23 30.13
C GLY A 292 16.37 28.94 29.32
N THR A 293 15.68 29.01 28.19
CA THR A 293 15.16 27.79 27.50
C THR A 293 16.17 27.12 26.58
N VAL A 294 17.15 27.88 26.05
CA VAL A 294 18.15 27.39 25.09
C VAL A 294 19.26 26.55 25.75
N MET A 295 19.56 26.81 27.03
CA MET A 295 20.65 26.10 27.73
C MET A 295 20.23 24.67 28.16
N ARG A 296 18.96 24.46 28.53
CA ARG A 296 18.43 23.12 28.88
C ARG A 296 18.32 22.20 27.67
N ALA A 297 17.91 22.73 26.52
CA ALA A 297 17.83 21.96 25.27
C ALA A 297 19.21 21.49 24.77
N ARG A 298 20.25 22.34 24.89
CA ARG A 298 21.63 21.95 24.56
C ARG A 298 22.22 20.91 25.53
N SER A 299 21.86 20.97 26.82
CA SER A 299 22.28 19.99 27.82
C SER A 299 21.74 18.59 27.51
N HIS A 300 20.44 18.48 27.23
CA HIS A 300 19.80 17.20 26.87
C HIS A 300 20.34 16.61 25.55
N ALA A 301 20.55 17.44 24.52
CA ALA A 301 21.11 16.98 23.25
C ALA A 301 22.55 16.46 23.40
N CYS A 302 23.37 17.10 24.24
CA CYS A 302 24.73 16.66 24.53
C CYS A 302 24.77 15.33 25.30
N GLN A 303 23.80 15.12 26.21
CA GLN A 303 23.69 13.90 27.02
C GLN A 303 23.21 12.70 26.17
N MET A 304 22.29 12.93 25.23
CA MET A 304 21.83 11.91 24.27
C MET A 304 22.93 11.53 23.26
N ALA A 305 23.71 12.51 22.79
CA ALA A 305 24.86 12.24 21.91
C ALA A 305 25.97 11.42 22.60
N LYS A 306 26.20 11.63 23.91
CA LYS A 306 27.13 10.83 24.70
C LYS A 306 26.63 9.39 24.89
N GLN A 307 25.35 9.19 25.23
CA GLN A 307 24.78 7.84 25.37
C GLN A 307 24.75 7.06 24.03
N GLY A 308 24.49 7.75 22.91
CA GLY A 308 24.58 7.16 21.58
C GLY A 308 25.98 6.64 21.26
N LYS A 309 27.01 7.46 21.48
CA LYS A 309 28.41 7.06 21.27
C LYS A 309 28.85 5.91 22.17
N GLU A 310 28.37 5.85 23.41
CA GLU A 310 28.69 4.77 24.35
C GLU A 310 28.05 3.44 23.95
N LYS A 311 26.79 3.46 23.48
CA LYS A 311 26.09 2.28 22.93
C LYS A 311 26.76 1.77 21.66
N THR A 312 27.18 2.65 20.75
CA THR A 312 27.92 2.24 19.54
C THR A 312 29.26 1.60 19.91
N LYS A 313 30.00 2.16 20.88
CA LYS A 313 31.29 1.62 21.33
C LYS A 313 31.13 0.23 21.99
N LEU A 314 30.06 0.03 22.77
CA LEU A 314 29.74 -1.26 23.38
C LEU A 314 29.34 -2.31 22.33
N ALA A 315 28.60 -1.92 21.30
CA ALA A 315 28.23 -2.79 20.18
C ALA A 315 29.45 -3.23 19.36
N THR A 316 30.39 -2.32 19.08
CA THR A 316 31.64 -2.64 18.36
C THR A 316 32.54 -3.58 19.17
N LEU A 317 32.63 -3.39 20.49
CA LEU A 317 33.37 -4.30 21.39
C LEU A 317 32.75 -5.70 21.44
N ASN A 318 31.43 -5.81 21.47
CA ASN A 318 30.73 -7.10 21.46
C ASN A 318 30.85 -7.84 20.12
N MET A 319 30.82 -7.12 18.99
CA MET A 319 31.13 -7.66 17.66
C MET A 319 32.57 -8.17 17.55
N GLY A 320 33.53 -7.43 18.09
CA GLY A 320 34.94 -7.83 18.18
C GLY A 320 35.14 -9.11 19.01
N ARG A 321 34.50 -9.19 20.18
CA ARG A 321 34.52 -10.41 21.02
C ARG A 321 33.88 -11.61 20.33
N LYS A 322 32.75 -11.45 19.64
CA LYS A 322 32.11 -12.52 18.84
C LYS A 322 32.99 -13.03 17.70
N LYS A 323 33.66 -12.13 16.96
CA LYS A 323 34.62 -12.51 15.90
C LYS A 323 35.84 -13.24 16.46
N LYS A 324 36.38 -12.81 17.60
CA LYS A 324 37.53 -13.46 18.26
C LYS A 324 37.17 -14.85 18.79
N ARG A 325 35.95 -15.03 19.32
CA ARG A 325 35.42 -16.34 19.77
C ARG A 325 35.17 -17.30 18.61
N ARG A 326 34.65 -16.81 17.46
CA ARG A 326 34.52 -17.61 16.22
C ARG A 326 35.86 -18.03 15.63
N LYS A 327 36.90 -17.19 15.67
CA LYS A 327 38.26 -17.57 15.22
C LYS A 327 38.89 -18.65 16.11
N ARG A 328 38.72 -18.57 17.43
CA ARG A 328 39.24 -19.59 18.37
C ARG A 328 38.53 -20.95 18.21
N LEU A 329 37.22 -20.96 17.96
CA LEU A 329 36.48 -22.19 17.69
C LEU A 329 36.89 -22.85 16.37
N LYS A 330 37.29 -22.08 15.36
CA LYS A 330 37.80 -22.63 14.08
C LYS A 330 39.23 -23.18 14.17
N GLN A 331 40.05 -22.71 15.11
CA GLN A 331 41.42 -23.21 15.32
C GLN A 331 41.50 -24.43 16.24
N SER A 332 40.45 -24.73 17.00
CA SER A 332 40.38 -25.92 17.87
C SER A 332 39.68 -27.11 17.21
N ALA A 333 39.22 -26.94 15.96
CA ALA A 333 38.51 -27.94 15.16
C ALA A 333 39.31 -28.38 13.91
N ALA A 334 40.58 -27.97 13.82
CA ALA A 334 41.59 -28.38 12.84
C ALA A 334 42.80 -28.90 13.62
#